data_AF-A0A1D3L466-F1
#
_entry.id   AF-A0A1D3L466-F1
#
_cell.length_a   1.000
_cell.length_b   1.000
_cell.length_c   1.000
_cell.angle_alpha   90.00
_cell.angle_beta   90.00
_cell.angle_gamma   90.00
#
_symmetry.space_group_name_H-M   'P 1'
#
loop_
_entity.id
_entity.type
_entity.pdbx_description
1 polymer ?
#
loop_
_entity_poly.entity_id
_entity_poly.type
_entity_poly.pdbx_seq_one_letter_code
_entity_poly.pdbx_strand_id
1 'polypeptide(L)'
;MWLPSDEEPKYVLNGSLVESKIPETGYIRILSRWDESILFIRERMIVGAWNLNTDSLKETYEGRAMKLVDVNSESTVEIYEMGKKLFETIMELNEEIKLASEVGIGFVLDRVQVPESSRDDLLFRYRIQQPSENDVESLINDYKMGGG
;
A
#
# COMPACT_ATOMS: atom_id res chain seq x y z
N MET A 1 -8.32 -17.14 11.26
CA MET A 1 -8.09 -18.61 11.27
C MET A 1 -8.18 -19.09 9.83
N TRP A 2 -7.11 -19.59 9.23
CA TRP A 2 -7.06 -19.96 7.80
C TRP A 2 -7.76 -21.32 7.60
N LEU A 3 -8.73 -21.38 6.67
CA LEU A 3 -9.37 -22.64 6.30
C LEU A 3 -8.41 -23.50 5.45
N PRO A 4 -8.48 -24.83 5.56
CA PRO A 4 -7.74 -25.72 4.67
C PRO A 4 -8.36 -25.59 3.26
N SER A 5 -7.68 -24.84 2.41
CA SER A 5 -7.93 -24.82 0.98
C SER A 5 -6.99 -25.83 0.32
N ASP A 6 -7.47 -26.54 -0.71
CA ASP A 6 -6.63 -27.40 -1.54
C ASP A 6 -5.56 -26.61 -2.34
N GLU A 7 -5.68 -25.27 -2.35
CA GLU A 7 -4.71 -24.35 -2.93
C GLU A 7 -3.99 -23.57 -1.81
N GLU A 8 -2.71 -23.83 -1.58
CA GLU A 8 -1.91 -22.99 -0.67
C GLU A 8 -1.43 -21.72 -1.39
N PRO A 9 -1.39 -20.56 -0.71
CA PRO A 9 -0.76 -19.37 -1.25
C PRO A 9 0.69 -19.66 -1.65
N LYS A 10 1.05 -19.34 -2.90
CA LYS A 10 2.39 -19.53 -3.42
C LYS A 10 3.28 -18.39 -2.96
N TYR A 11 4.35 -18.72 -2.27
CA TYR A 11 5.39 -17.76 -1.91
C TYR A 11 6.10 -17.22 -3.15
N VAL A 12 6.02 -15.91 -3.37
CA VAL A 12 6.63 -15.26 -4.54
C VAL A 12 7.99 -14.66 -4.20
N LEU A 13 8.15 -14.07 -3.00
CA LEU A 13 9.37 -13.34 -2.63
C LEU A 13 9.57 -13.16 -1.11
N ASN A 14 10.85 -13.16 -0.70
CA ASN A 14 11.37 -12.60 0.56
C ASN A 14 12.24 -11.37 0.24
N GLY A 15 11.99 -10.21 0.85
CA GLY A 15 12.90 -9.05 0.75
C GLY A 15 12.20 -7.73 0.47
N SER A 16 12.80 -6.86 -0.36
CA SER A 16 12.24 -5.53 -0.65
C SER A 16 10.98 -5.61 -1.50
N LEU A 17 10.02 -4.71 -1.25
CA LEU A 17 8.80 -4.60 -2.04
C LEU A 17 9.13 -4.06 -3.45
N VAL A 18 9.03 -4.90 -4.47
CA VAL A 18 9.28 -4.53 -5.89
C VAL A 18 7.98 -4.65 -6.68
N GLU A 19 7.58 -3.59 -7.37
CA GLU A 19 6.31 -3.54 -8.12
C GLU A 19 6.13 -4.71 -9.10
N SER A 20 7.18 -5.11 -9.81
CA SER A 20 7.13 -6.21 -10.78
C SER A 20 6.88 -7.59 -10.17
N LYS A 21 6.94 -7.72 -8.84
CA LYS A 21 6.75 -8.97 -8.10
C LYS A 21 5.39 -9.04 -7.42
N ILE A 22 4.59 -7.99 -7.53
CA ILE A 22 3.26 -7.93 -6.95
C ILE A 22 2.32 -8.73 -7.84
N PRO A 23 1.67 -9.79 -7.32
CA PRO A 23 0.77 -10.62 -8.10
C PRO A 23 -0.52 -9.87 -8.43
N GLU A 24 -1.25 -10.37 -9.43
CA GLU A 24 -2.58 -9.86 -9.77
C GLU A 24 -3.61 -10.17 -8.67
N THR A 25 -3.46 -11.29 -7.96
CA THR A 25 -4.29 -11.64 -6.81
C THR A 25 -3.43 -12.32 -5.75
N GLY A 26 -3.53 -11.84 -4.50
CA GLY A 26 -2.62 -12.28 -3.46
C GLY A 26 -2.69 -11.44 -2.20
N TYR A 27 -1.67 -11.58 -1.37
CA TYR A 27 -1.46 -10.68 -0.24
C TYR A 27 0.02 -10.40 -0.02
N ILE A 28 0.28 -9.26 0.60
CA ILE A 28 1.60 -8.90 1.13
C ILE A 28 1.51 -9.02 2.64
N ARG A 29 2.48 -9.70 3.22
CA ARG A 29 2.67 -9.77 4.67
C ARG A 29 3.92 -8.98 5.04
N ILE A 30 3.78 -8.12 6.02
CA ILE A 30 4.83 -7.23 6.52
C ILE A 30 5.01 -7.55 7.99
N LEU A 31 6.19 -8.06 8.33
CA LEU A 31 6.57 -8.40 9.68
C LEU A 31 7.56 -7.37 10.19
N SER A 32 7.15 -6.61 11.20
CA SER A 32 8.02 -5.71 11.95
C SER A 32 8.26 -6.26 13.36
N ARG A 33 9.06 -5.56 14.15
CA ARG A 33 9.38 -5.98 15.53
C ARG A 33 8.14 -6.13 16.43
N TRP A 34 7.12 -5.29 16.22
CA TRP A 34 5.98 -5.17 17.12
C TRP A 34 4.63 -5.41 16.45
N ASP A 35 4.62 -5.46 15.12
CA ASP A 35 3.39 -5.53 14.35
C ASP A 35 3.54 -6.47 13.16
N GLU A 36 2.50 -7.26 12.94
CA GLU A 36 2.27 -8.01 11.71
C GLU A 36 1.16 -7.33 10.92
N SER A 37 1.41 -7.01 9.65
CA SER A 37 0.39 -6.43 8.76
C SER A 37 0.19 -7.31 7.54
N ILE A 38 -1.07 -7.48 7.12
CA ILE A 38 -1.44 -8.19 5.90
C ILE A 38 -2.26 -7.25 5.02
N LEU A 39 -1.85 -7.14 3.77
CA LEU A 39 -2.51 -6.34 2.74
C LEU A 39 -2.98 -7.25 1.61
N PHE A 40 -4.29 -7.27 1.37
CA PHE A 40 -4.90 -8.08 0.32
C PHE A 40 -4.94 -7.31 -0.98
N ILE A 41 -4.46 -7.93 -2.05
CA ILE A 41 -4.26 -7.31 -3.36
C ILE A 41 -5.09 -8.00 -4.43
N ARG A 42 -5.76 -7.18 -5.24
CA ARG A 42 -6.42 -7.58 -6.47
C ARG A 42 -6.16 -6.51 -7.53
N GLU A 43 -5.72 -6.90 -8.73
CA GLU A 43 -5.49 -5.99 -9.87
C GLU A 43 -4.56 -4.80 -9.52
N ARG A 44 -3.53 -5.05 -8.70
CA ARG A 44 -2.60 -4.03 -8.14
C ARG A 44 -3.25 -2.99 -7.22
N MET A 45 -4.47 -3.25 -6.77
CA MET A 45 -5.17 -2.48 -5.77
C MET A 45 -5.19 -3.24 -4.46
N ILE A 46 -4.99 -2.51 -3.36
CA ILE A 46 -5.20 -3.01 -2.01
C ILE A 46 -6.69 -2.92 -1.74
N VAL A 47 -7.30 -4.07 -1.44
CA VAL A 47 -8.75 -4.19 -1.23
C VAL A 47 -9.10 -4.57 0.21
N GLY A 48 -8.11 -4.99 0.98
CA GLY A 48 -8.27 -5.33 2.39
C GLY A 48 -6.98 -5.13 3.18
N ALA A 49 -7.12 -4.84 4.46
CA ALA A 49 -5.99 -4.65 5.35
C ALA A 49 -6.28 -5.16 6.76
N TRP A 50 -5.27 -5.79 7.33
CA TRP A 50 -5.27 -6.31 8.69
C TRP A 50 -3.93 -5.99 9.35
N ASN A 51 -3.95 -5.72 10.65
CA ASN A 51 -2.78 -5.47 11.46
C ASN A 51 -2.97 -6.11 12.84
N LEU A 52 -1.93 -6.76 13.34
CA LEU A 52 -1.86 -7.35 14.66
C LEU A 52 -0.64 -6.78 15.38
N ASN A 53 -0.89 -6.15 16.53
CA ASN A 53 0.19 -5.80 17.44
C ASN A 53 0.61 -7.05 18.25
N THR A 54 1.85 -7.49 18.10
CA THR A 54 2.32 -8.77 18.66
C THR A 54 2.43 -8.77 20.18
N ASP A 55 2.60 -7.60 20.80
CA ASP A 55 2.71 -7.47 22.25
C ASP A 55 1.35 -7.51 22.93
N SER A 56 0.39 -6.74 22.42
CA SER A 56 -0.95 -6.61 22.99
C SER A 56 -1.95 -7.63 22.44
N LEU A 57 -1.58 -8.33 21.36
CA LEU A 57 -2.45 -9.19 20.55
C LEU A 57 -3.69 -8.46 20.01
N LYS A 58 -3.63 -7.14 19.93
CA LYS A 58 -4.74 -6.32 19.45
C LYS A 58 -4.77 -6.34 17.93
N GLU A 59 -5.90 -6.78 17.39
CA GLU A 59 -6.18 -6.71 15.96
C GLU A 59 -6.80 -5.36 15.57
N THR A 60 -6.39 -4.86 14.42
CA THR A 60 -6.91 -3.68 13.75
C THR A 60 -7.18 -4.01 12.29
N TYR A 61 -8.24 -3.43 11.72
CA TYR A 61 -8.72 -3.77 10.38
C TYR A 61 -8.95 -2.53 9.51
N GLU A 62 -9.23 -2.74 8.23
CA GLU A 62 -9.63 -1.74 7.24
C GLU A 62 -8.62 -0.57 7.09
N GLY A 63 -9.13 0.64 6.83
CA GLY A 63 -8.33 1.86 6.73
C GLY A 63 -7.56 2.20 8.01
N ARG A 64 -7.94 1.66 9.18
CA ARG A 64 -7.15 1.81 10.41
C ARG A 64 -5.89 0.95 10.35
N ALA A 65 -6.01 -0.31 9.91
CA ALA A 65 -4.85 -1.17 9.69
C ALA A 65 -3.91 -0.57 8.64
N MET A 66 -4.44 -0.04 7.54
CA MET A 66 -3.64 0.66 6.52
C MET A 66 -2.78 1.79 7.06
N LYS A 67 -3.27 2.53 8.07
CA LYS A 67 -2.52 3.63 8.68
C LYS A 67 -1.33 3.14 9.52
N LEU A 68 -1.45 1.93 10.08
CA LEU A 68 -0.45 1.29 10.94
C LEU A 68 0.61 0.52 10.14
N VAL A 69 0.41 0.35 8.82
CA VAL A 69 1.44 -0.23 7.96
C VAL A 69 2.67 0.67 7.94
N ASP A 70 3.74 0.16 8.53
CA ASP A 70 5.09 0.71 8.50
C ASP A 70 6.05 -0.34 7.91
N VAL A 71 6.87 0.08 6.94
CA VAL A 71 7.87 -0.78 6.31
C VAL A 71 9.22 -0.08 6.45
N ASN A 72 10.01 -0.56 7.40
CA ASN A 72 11.34 -0.03 7.71
C ASN A 72 12.43 -1.07 7.40
N SER A 73 13.69 -0.68 7.59
CA SER A 73 14.87 -1.53 7.33
C SER A 73 14.92 -2.81 8.16
N GLU A 74 14.18 -2.90 9.26
CA GLU A 74 14.08 -4.10 10.10
C GLU A 74 12.87 -4.98 9.72
N SER A 75 12.03 -4.52 8.79
CA SER A 75 10.82 -5.23 8.41
C SER A 75 11.12 -6.33 7.39
N THR A 76 10.53 -7.50 7.57
CA THR A 76 10.50 -8.57 6.57
C THR A 76 9.23 -8.44 5.74
N VAL A 77 9.35 -8.29 4.42
CA VAL A 77 8.20 -8.29 3.52
C VAL A 77 8.15 -9.60 2.74
N GLU A 78 6.98 -10.22 2.79
CA GLU A 78 6.65 -11.49 2.13
C GLU A 78 5.49 -11.26 1.17
N ILE A 79 5.60 -11.77 -0.05
CA ILE A 79 4.56 -11.64 -1.07
C ILE A 79 4.04 -13.02 -1.42
N TYR A 80 2.72 -13.18 -1.41
CA TYR A 80 2.04 -14.42 -1.71
C TYR A 80 1.06 -14.23 -2.85
N GLU A 81 1.18 -15.06 -3.88
CA GLU A 81 0.18 -15.20 -4.94
C GLU A 81 -0.84 -16.24 -4.51
N MET A 82 -2.11 -16.01 -4.82
CA MET A 82 -3.15 -16.98 -4.49
C MET A 82 -4.21 -17.08 -5.58
N GLY A 83 -4.83 -18.25 -5.66
CA GLY A 83 -5.94 -18.49 -6.58
C GLY A 83 -7.13 -17.58 -6.24
N LYS A 84 -7.78 -17.08 -7.29
CA LYS A 84 -8.94 -16.17 -7.16
C LYS A 84 -10.03 -16.73 -6.25
N LYS A 85 -10.33 -18.03 -6.34
CA LYS A 85 -11.36 -18.68 -5.52
C LYS A 85 -11.03 -18.59 -4.02
N LEU A 86 -9.80 -18.90 -3.64
CA LEU A 86 -9.36 -18.81 -2.26
C LEU A 86 -9.34 -17.35 -1.78
N PHE A 87 -8.83 -16.44 -2.61
CA PHE A 87 -8.83 -15.01 -2.30
C PHE A 87 -10.24 -14.51 -1.96
N GLU A 88 -11.21 -14.73 -2.84
CA GLU A 88 -12.58 -14.27 -2.64
C GLU A 88 -13.22 -14.95 -1.41
N THR A 89 -12.94 -16.24 -1.17
CA THR A 89 -13.42 -16.93 0.04
C THR A 89 -12.89 -16.28 1.32
N ILE A 90 -11.60 -15.92 1.35
CA ILE A 90 -11.01 -15.23 2.50
C ILE A 90 -11.63 -13.84 2.66
N MET A 91 -11.79 -13.09 1.58
CA MET A 91 -12.40 -11.77 1.63
C MET A 91 -13.86 -11.84 2.09
N GLU A 92 -14.64 -12.83 1.66
CA GLU A 92 -16.02 -13.03 2.10
C GLU A 92 -16.14 -13.41 3.58
N LEU A 93 -15.25 -14.28 4.07
CA LEU A 93 -15.29 -14.73 5.46
C LEU A 93 -14.78 -13.69 6.46
N ASN A 94 -13.99 -12.71 6.00
CA ASN A 94 -13.42 -11.67 6.83
C ASN A 94 -13.87 -10.33 6.26
N GLU A 95 -15.13 -9.96 6.44
CA GLU A 95 -15.65 -8.71 5.87
C GLU A 95 -15.03 -7.48 6.52
N GLU A 96 -14.63 -7.60 7.79
CA GLU A 96 -14.01 -6.55 8.58
C GLU A 96 -12.64 -6.11 8.06
N ILE A 97 -11.96 -6.89 7.21
CA ILE A 97 -10.70 -6.46 6.61
C ILE A 97 -10.90 -5.61 5.36
N LYS A 98 -12.09 -5.63 4.74
CA LYS A 98 -12.38 -4.96 3.46
C LYS A 98 -12.22 -3.45 3.61
N LEU A 99 -11.54 -2.84 2.65
CA LEU A 99 -11.47 -1.38 2.59
C LEU A 99 -12.77 -0.82 2.00
N ALA A 100 -13.23 0.31 2.55
CA ALA A 100 -14.35 1.07 1.99
C ALA A 100 -14.03 1.63 0.58
N SER A 101 -12.75 1.81 0.26
CA SER A 101 -12.28 2.18 -1.08
C SER A 101 -10.93 1.53 -1.33
N GLU A 102 -10.78 0.96 -2.51
CA GLU A 102 -9.54 0.32 -2.92
C GLU A 102 -8.41 1.37 -3.03
N VAL A 103 -7.20 0.99 -2.65
CA VAL A 103 -6.04 1.89 -2.62
C VAL A 103 -4.97 1.35 -3.54
N GLY A 104 -4.44 2.18 -4.44
CA GLY A 104 -3.35 1.76 -5.32
C GLY A 104 -2.11 1.33 -4.53
N ILE A 105 -1.47 0.24 -4.96
CA ILE A 105 -0.31 -0.32 -4.26
C ILE A 105 0.88 0.64 -4.14
N GLY A 106 0.92 1.66 -5.00
CA GLY A 106 1.84 2.80 -4.92
C GLY A 106 1.90 3.43 -3.53
N PHE A 107 0.76 3.49 -2.82
CA PHE A 107 0.70 4.01 -1.45
C PHE A 107 1.67 3.30 -0.48
N VAL A 108 1.83 1.99 -0.62
CA VAL A 108 2.74 1.20 0.24
C VAL A 108 4.16 1.33 -0.27
N LEU A 109 4.37 1.26 -1.59
CA LEU A 109 5.68 1.44 -2.22
C LEU A 109 6.35 2.77 -1.83
N ASP A 110 5.56 3.82 -1.65
CA ASP A 110 6.04 5.13 -1.22
C ASP A 110 6.44 5.19 0.27
N ARG A 111 5.93 4.27 1.08
CA ARG A 111 6.26 4.14 2.52
C ARG A 111 7.42 3.20 2.79
N VAL A 112 7.74 2.28 1.87
CA VAL A 112 8.94 1.45 1.93
C VAL A 112 10.14 2.36 1.73
N GLN A 113 10.78 2.74 2.84
CA GLN A 113 11.94 3.65 2.94
C GLN A 113 12.58 4.00 1.60
N VAL A 114 12.17 5.15 1.10
CA VAL A 114 12.91 5.88 0.09
C VAL A 114 14.25 6.27 0.73
N PRO A 115 15.41 5.76 0.28
CA PRO A 115 16.68 6.38 0.64
C PRO A 115 16.59 7.81 0.12
N GLU A 116 16.77 8.83 1.00
CA GLU A 116 16.69 10.27 0.70
C GLU A 116 16.47 10.57 -0.79
N SER A 117 15.23 10.48 -1.29
CA SER A 117 15.02 10.80 -2.70
C SER A 117 15.17 12.28 -2.84
N SER A 118 15.93 12.68 -3.85
CA SER A 118 16.05 14.07 -4.21
C SER A 118 14.65 14.64 -4.47
N ARG A 119 14.47 15.94 -4.22
CA ARG A 119 13.22 16.65 -4.53
C ARG A 119 12.75 16.37 -5.96
N ASP A 120 13.69 16.24 -6.89
CA ASP A 120 13.41 16.05 -8.31
C ASP A 120 12.86 14.65 -8.62
N ASP A 121 13.33 13.61 -7.92
CA ASP A 121 12.81 12.25 -8.06
C ASP A 121 11.36 12.15 -7.61
N LEU A 122 11.01 12.84 -6.52
CA LEU A 122 9.63 12.90 -6.02
C LEU A 122 8.72 13.63 -7.02
N LEU A 123 9.15 14.78 -7.53
CA LEU A 123 8.38 15.57 -8.49
C LEU A 123 8.12 14.79 -9.79
N PHE A 124 9.12 14.06 -10.29
CA PHE A 124 8.98 13.22 -11.46
C PHE A 124 8.02 12.05 -11.22
N ARG A 125 8.18 11.31 -10.11
CA ARG A 125 7.36 10.13 -9.79
C ARG A 125 5.87 10.46 -9.69
N TYR A 126 5.53 11.57 -9.04
CA TYR A 126 4.14 12.00 -8.87
C TYR A 126 3.63 12.90 -10.00
N ARG A 127 4.43 13.09 -11.05
CA ARG A 127 4.13 14.01 -12.18
C ARG A 127 3.74 15.42 -11.69
N ILE A 128 4.31 15.85 -10.58
CA ILE A 128 4.12 17.21 -10.05
C ILE A 128 4.99 18.12 -10.92
N GLN A 129 4.34 18.86 -11.81
CA GLN A 129 5.02 19.91 -12.55
C GLN A 129 5.34 21.06 -11.60
N GLN A 130 6.61 21.48 -11.56
CA GLN A 130 6.91 22.75 -10.93
C GLN A 130 6.32 23.86 -11.81
N PRO A 131 5.59 24.82 -11.22
CA PRO A 131 5.13 25.97 -11.97
C PRO A 131 6.35 26.70 -12.53
N SER A 132 6.32 26.96 -13.84
CA SER A 132 7.32 27.78 -14.50
C SER A 132 7.20 29.24 -14.05
N GLU A 133 8.24 30.04 -14.28
CA GLU A 133 8.17 31.49 -14.02
C GLU A 133 6.97 32.14 -14.74
N ASN A 134 6.62 31.64 -15.94
CA ASN A 134 5.45 32.08 -16.69
C ASN A 134 4.12 31.72 -16.01
N ASP A 135 4.04 30.57 -15.33
CA ASP A 135 2.84 30.17 -14.57
C ASP A 135 2.65 31.07 -13.35
N VAL A 136 3.75 31.45 -12.69
CA VAL A 136 3.75 32.39 -11.57
C VAL A 136 3.40 33.79 -12.04
N GLU A 137 3.97 34.27 -13.15
CA GLU A 137 3.63 35.58 -13.72
C GLU A 137 2.17 35.64 -14.18
N SER A 138 1.64 34.57 -14.76
CA SER A 138 0.23 34.49 -15.15
C SER A 138 -0.68 34.59 -13.94
N LEU A 139 -0.38 33.86 -12.85
CA LEU A 139 -1.13 33.96 -11.59
C LEU A 139 -1.08 35.37 -10.97
N ILE A 140 0.08 36.04 -11.01
CA ILE A 140 0.23 37.41 -10.51
C ILE A 140 -0.58 38.40 -11.36
N ASN A 141 -0.58 38.21 -12.69
CA ASN A 141 -1.32 39.06 -13.61
C ASN A 141 -2.83 38.86 -13.47
N ASP A 142 -3.29 37.62 -13.30
CA ASP A 142 -4.70 37.31 -13.02
C ASP A 142 -5.17 37.93 -11.71
N TYR A 143 -4.34 37.91 -10.66
CA TYR A 143 -4.65 38.58 -9.39
C TYR A 143 -4.75 40.11 -9.53
N LYS A 144 -3.86 40.72 -10.33
CA LYS A 144 -3.89 42.17 -10.58
C LYS A 144 -5.06 42.60 -11.47
N MET A 145 -5.54 41.73 -12.35
CA MET A 145 -6.66 42.02 -13.26
C MET A 145 -8.03 41.67 -12.65
N GLY A 146 -8.09 40.76 -11.67
CA GLY A 146 -9.33 40.36 -10.97
C GLY A 146 -9.65 41.16 -9.70
N GLY A 147 -8.77 42.06 -9.27
CA GLY A 147 -9.01 42.99 -8.16
C GLY A 147 -9.70 44.28 -8.62
N GLY A 148 -10.96 44.18 -9.03
CA GLY A 148 -11.86 45.30 -9.37
C GLY A 148 -13.15 45.22 -8.57
#